data_AF-A0A2A8UZ14-F1
#
_entry.id   AF-A0A2A8UZ14-F1
#
_cell.length_a   1.000
_cell.length_b   1.000
_cell.length_c   1.000
_cell.angle_alpha   90.00
_cell.angle_beta   90.00
_cell.angle_gamma   90.00
#
_symmetry.space_group_name_H-M   'P 1'
#
loop_
_entity.id
_entity.type
_entity.pdbx_description
1 polymer ?
#
loop_
_entity_poly.entity_id
_entity_poly.type
_entity_poly.pdbx_seq_one_letter_code
_entity_poly.pdbx_strand_id
1 'polypeptide(L)'
;MKSASKFEKTAARCWNLLNEGKPFTPIFVIGTMTIFHFQGLLHGEWFSFLISLLFTLPLFILYFYYDFPLFLRNYLWIPVIGFLLLFEPPNLALWGLGIGLYFFFTVFFWGTFYYHLRIGTDWLNFTRFWKLVLKNSDSTSGNAQEQLPKFLLLLAVWDGMMTNLATGELLPTTQYFIFCGGVFALAFILHHFLFDWKPNQYDSFTTGEPAHEEAQNEKVMVIVIDGMRKERFYEANTPFLDGLMERGTEYLNMETVYPARTVVCFSSMFTGTYPKEHGMKSNMVWKLGIKVESIFDSLRKVGKKGKMLGIAHLVDSFGKDVETVTAVMHKDKADRNIINKAKKIMEEQDPDLFIVQLIGTDQIGHSRGVLYDEYIEKIEEADRLIQEYVEWLESEGKMENTTLMICADHGQADGIGGHGHLDEGERFVPFFMVGPGIKKGEKIQEKRSLVSMAPTIAYLLGAPYPSHSRGPVLNEALKESWKQHE
;
A
#
# COMPACT_ATOMS: atom_id res chain seq x y z
N MET A 1 -13.96 17.28 -20.25
CA MET A 1 -13.99 17.01 -18.79
C MET A 1 -13.76 18.32 -18.06
N LYS A 2 -14.60 18.70 -17.08
CA LYS A 2 -14.34 19.88 -16.25
C LYS A 2 -13.16 19.58 -15.33
N SER A 3 -12.20 20.49 -15.22
CA SER A 3 -11.10 20.36 -14.27
C SER A 3 -11.63 20.48 -12.85
N ALA A 4 -11.11 19.67 -11.93
CA ALA A 4 -11.47 19.74 -10.52
C ALA A 4 -11.23 21.17 -9.99
N SER A 5 -12.25 21.72 -9.34
CA SER A 5 -12.25 23.01 -8.69
C SER A 5 -11.15 23.10 -7.62
N LYS A 6 -10.74 24.33 -7.28
CA LYS A 6 -9.81 24.55 -6.17
C LYS A 6 -10.34 23.95 -4.85
N PHE A 7 -11.65 23.99 -4.63
CA PHE A 7 -12.29 23.42 -3.46
C PHE A 7 -12.11 21.89 -3.41
N GLU A 8 -12.38 21.18 -4.51
CA GLU A 8 -12.20 19.72 -4.59
C GLU A 8 -10.75 19.30 -4.35
N LYS A 9 -9.79 20.05 -4.92
CA LYS A 9 -8.36 19.79 -4.71
C LYS A 9 -7.94 20.01 -3.24
N THR A 10 -8.43 21.08 -2.62
CA THR A 10 -8.16 21.35 -1.20
C THR A 10 -8.82 20.29 -0.30
N ALA A 11 -10.07 19.93 -0.58
CA ALA A 11 -10.78 18.89 0.14
C ALA A 11 -10.07 17.53 0.04
N ALA A 12 -9.55 17.16 -1.14
CA ALA A 12 -8.77 15.94 -1.34
C ALA A 12 -7.43 15.95 -0.58
N ARG A 13 -6.78 17.11 -0.42
CA ARG A 13 -5.56 17.23 0.39
C ARG A 13 -5.85 17.15 1.89
N CYS A 14 -6.90 17.84 2.35
CA CYS A 14 -7.37 17.72 3.74
C CYS A 14 -7.81 16.28 4.06
N TRP A 15 -8.39 15.58 3.08
CA TRP A 15 -8.73 14.17 3.18
C TRP A 15 -7.49 13.31 3.48
N ASN A 16 -6.40 13.48 2.73
CA ASN A 16 -5.20 12.68 2.99
C ASN A 16 -4.66 12.87 4.43
N LEU A 17 -4.76 14.09 4.97
CA LEU A 17 -4.36 14.37 6.36
C LEU A 17 -5.27 13.72 7.41
N LEU A 18 -6.53 13.44 7.09
CA LEU A 18 -7.49 12.85 8.02
C LEU A 18 -7.64 11.34 7.82
N ASN A 19 -7.25 10.80 6.67
CA ASN A 19 -7.29 9.38 6.36
C ASN A 19 -6.05 8.63 6.87
N GLU A 20 -4.87 9.26 6.80
CA GLU A 20 -3.63 8.66 7.29
C GLU A 20 -3.56 8.69 8.83
N GLY A 21 -3.14 7.57 9.44
CA GLY A 21 -3.13 7.42 10.90
C GLY A 21 -2.24 8.43 11.62
N LYS A 22 -1.07 8.77 11.04
CA LYS A 22 -0.08 9.70 11.61
C LYS A 22 -0.60 11.13 11.78
N PRO A 23 -1.11 11.80 10.73
CA PRO A 23 -1.68 13.14 10.88
C PRO A 23 -3.05 13.13 11.60
N PHE A 24 -3.81 12.04 11.52
CA PHE A 24 -5.12 11.96 12.16
C PHE A 24 -5.06 12.11 13.70
N THR A 25 -4.19 11.36 14.37
CA THR A 25 -4.11 11.34 15.85
C THR A 25 -3.97 12.75 16.46
N PRO A 26 -2.99 13.59 16.05
CA PRO A 26 -2.86 14.94 16.59
C PRO A 26 -4.04 15.85 16.24
N ILE A 27 -4.55 15.80 15.00
CA ILE A 27 -5.68 16.63 14.59
C ILE A 27 -6.93 16.28 15.42
N PHE A 28 -7.19 15.00 15.60
CA PHE A 28 -8.36 14.51 16.32
C PHE A 28 -8.30 14.84 17.81
N VAL A 29 -7.16 14.62 18.47
CA VAL A 29 -6.98 14.90 19.89
C VAL A 29 -7.07 16.39 20.17
N ILE A 30 -6.36 17.23 19.40
CA ILE A 30 -6.41 18.69 19.56
C ILE A 30 -7.84 19.21 19.34
N GLY A 31 -8.52 18.72 18.29
CA GLY A 31 -9.92 19.07 18.02
C GLY A 31 -10.85 18.69 19.16
N THR A 32 -10.71 17.47 19.70
CA THR A 32 -11.53 16.97 20.82
C THR A 32 -11.29 17.80 22.09
N MET A 33 -10.04 18.09 22.43
CA MET A 33 -9.70 18.94 23.59
C MET A 33 -10.24 20.35 23.44
N THR A 34 -10.15 20.93 22.23
CA THR A 34 -10.69 22.27 21.94
C THR A 34 -12.20 22.32 22.09
N ILE A 35 -12.91 21.28 21.62
CA ILE A 35 -14.37 21.18 21.76
C ILE A 35 -14.76 21.01 23.23
N PHE A 36 -14.09 20.12 23.96
CA PHE A 36 -14.43 19.82 25.35
C PHE A 36 -14.19 21.02 26.28
N HIS A 37 -13.05 21.70 26.12
CA HIS A 37 -12.66 22.86 26.93
C HIS A 37 -13.10 24.20 26.31
N PHE A 38 -13.99 24.19 25.32
CA PHE A 38 -14.37 25.38 24.57
C PHE A 38 -14.81 26.55 25.48
N GLN A 39 -15.61 26.25 26.50
CA GLN A 39 -16.04 27.26 27.47
C GLN A 39 -14.87 27.79 28.30
N GLY A 40 -13.99 26.94 28.84
CA GLY A 40 -12.81 27.35 29.60
C GLY A 40 -11.86 28.23 28.79
N LEU A 41 -11.67 27.89 27.50
CA LEU A 41 -10.87 28.69 26.57
C LEU A 41 -11.47 30.08 26.32
N LEU A 42 -12.80 30.21 26.23
CA LEU A 42 -13.46 31.53 26.16
C LEU A 42 -13.26 32.37 27.42
N HIS A 43 -13.02 31.73 28.58
CA HIS A 43 -12.79 32.39 29.86
C HIS A 43 -11.30 32.54 30.22
N GLY A 44 -10.38 32.26 29.30
CA GLY A 44 -8.96 32.57 29.45
C GLY A 44 -8.06 31.42 29.89
N GLU A 45 -8.51 30.17 29.90
CA GLU A 45 -7.71 28.99 30.31
C GLU A 45 -6.61 28.57 29.32
N TRP A 46 -6.23 29.45 28.38
CA TRP A 46 -5.24 29.21 27.35
C TRP A 46 -3.88 28.79 27.90
N PHE A 47 -3.45 29.34 29.04
CA PHE A 47 -2.16 29.00 29.63
C PHE A 47 -2.12 27.52 30.04
N SER A 48 -3.08 27.07 30.86
CA SER A 48 -3.15 25.66 31.29
C SER A 48 -3.33 24.72 30.11
N PHE A 49 -4.14 25.12 29.11
CA PHE A 49 -4.33 24.35 27.88
C PHE A 49 -3.03 24.14 27.10
N LEU A 50 -2.28 25.22 26.84
CA LEU A 50 -1.05 25.18 26.04
C LEU A 50 0.11 24.53 26.79
N ILE A 51 0.26 24.76 28.09
CA ILE A 51 1.30 24.09 28.88
C ILE A 51 1.04 22.59 28.96
N SER A 52 -0.21 22.16 29.16
CA SER A 52 -0.57 20.74 29.18
C SER A 52 -0.36 20.06 27.83
N LEU A 53 -0.55 20.79 26.72
CA LEU A 53 -0.16 20.33 25.39
C LEU A 53 1.34 20.02 25.33
N LEU A 54 2.21 20.86 25.89
CA LEU A 54 3.66 20.59 25.92
C LEU A 54 3.98 19.28 26.64
N PHE A 55 3.27 18.99 27.73
CA PHE A 55 3.43 17.72 28.45
C PHE A 55 2.97 16.52 27.63
N THR A 56 1.98 16.65 26.74
CA THR A 56 1.53 15.54 25.88
C THR A 56 2.40 15.30 24.64
N LEU A 57 3.24 16.27 24.26
CA LEU A 57 4.12 16.17 23.08
C LEU A 57 5.00 14.92 23.01
N PRO A 58 5.61 14.39 24.10
CA PRO A 58 6.40 13.17 24.02
C PRO A 58 5.61 11.98 23.47
N LEU A 59 4.34 11.83 23.86
CA LEU A 59 3.47 10.77 23.36
C LEU A 59 3.03 11.03 21.92
N PHE A 60 2.77 12.28 21.54
CA PHE A 60 2.55 12.62 20.12
C PHE A 60 3.76 12.26 19.25
N ILE A 61 4.97 12.61 19.68
CA ILE A 61 6.21 12.29 18.98
C ILE A 61 6.36 10.78 18.84
N LEU A 62 6.10 10.02 19.91
CA LEU A 62 6.14 8.56 19.90
C LEU A 62 5.20 7.98 18.84
N TYR A 63 3.91 8.37 18.86
CA TYR A 63 2.92 7.84 17.93
C TYR A 63 3.09 8.36 16.49
N PHE A 64 3.83 9.43 16.29
CA PHE A 64 4.22 9.89 14.96
C PHE A 64 5.42 9.10 14.40
N TYR A 65 6.39 8.78 15.27
CA TYR A 65 7.61 8.08 14.89
C TYR A 65 7.37 6.57 14.67
N TYR A 66 6.65 5.94 15.59
CA TYR A 66 6.37 4.51 15.58
C TYR A 66 5.00 4.20 14.97
N ASP A 67 4.99 3.30 13.99
CA ASP A 67 3.76 2.78 13.39
C ASP A 67 3.27 1.59 14.21
N PHE A 68 1.97 1.48 14.45
CA PHE A 68 1.41 0.33 15.20
C PHE A 68 0.52 -0.50 14.28
N PRO A 69 1.13 -1.27 13.36
CA PRO A 69 0.41 -2.09 12.41
C PRO A 69 -0.20 -3.33 13.07
N LEU A 70 -1.07 -4.03 12.33
CA LEU A 70 -2.00 -5.07 12.79
C LEU A 70 -1.62 -5.76 14.12
N PHE A 71 -0.53 -6.53 14.16
CA PHE A 71 -0.16 -7.33 15.33
C PHE A 71 0.38 -6.53 16.53
N LEU A 72 0.86 -5.30 16.33
CA LEU A 72 1.35 -4.43 17.40
C LEU A 72 0.24 -3.62 18.08
N ARG A 73 -0.98 -3.57 17.52
CA ARG A 73 -2.06 -2.71 18.02
C ARG A 73 -2.54 -3.07 19.41
N ASN A 74 -2.62 -4.37 19.72
CA ASN A 74 -3.06 -4.82 21.03
C ASN A 74 -2.15 -4.31 22.17
N TYR A 75 -0.86 -4.09 21.87
CA TYR A 75 0.09 -3.58 22.84
C TYR A 75 -0.10 -2.08 23.15
N LEU A 76 -0.85 -1.34 22.33
CA LEU A 76 -1.21 0.06 22.62
C LEU A 76 -2.10 0.21 23.86
N TRP A 77 -2.80 -0.86 24.28
CA TRP A 77 -3.58 -0.84 25.51
C TRP A 77 -2.72 -0.94 26.77
N ILE A 78 -1.48 -1.44 26.68
CA ILE A 78 -0.57 -1.55 27.83
C ILE A 78 -0.28 -0.16 28.43
N PRO A 79 0.11 0.87 27.65
CA PRO A 79 0.22 2.25 28.15
C PRO A 79 -1.05 2.81 28.78
N VAL A 80 -2.23 2.50 28.22
CA VAL A 80 -3.51 2.96 28.79
C VAL A 80 -3.75 2.34 30.16
N ILE A 81 -3.57 1.02 30.29
CA ILE A 81 -3.69 0.31 31.57
C ILE A 81 -2.65 0.84 32.56
N GLY A 82 -1.40 1.01 32.12
CA GLY A 82 -0.34 1.58 32.95
C GLY A 82 -0.68 2.98 33.46
N PHE A 83 -1.29 3.82 32.62
CA PHE A 83 -1.75 5.15 33.03
C PHE A 83 -2.83 5.05 34.13
N LEU A 84 -3.84 4.20 33.92
CA LEU A 84 -4.94 3.99 34.88
C LEU A 84 -4.48 3.44 36.24
N LEU A 85 -3.35 2.75 36.28
CA LEU A 85 -2.76 2.23 37.53
C LEU A 85 -1.89 3.25 38.27
N LEU A 86 -1.37 4.24 37.55
CA LEU A 86 -0.35 5.17 38.06
C LEU A 86 -0.89 6.57 38.35
N PHE A 87 -1.94 6.99 37.66
CA PHE A 87 -2.47 8.36 37.71
C PHE A 87 -3.96 8.36 38.06
N GLU A 88 -4.47 9.54 38.40
CA GLU A 88 -5.90 9.74 38.69
C GLU A 88 -6.79 9.28 37.52
N PRO A 89 -8.01 8.79 37.82
CA PRO A 89 -8.94 8.34 36.80
C PRO A 89 -9.24 9.44 35.76
N PRO A 90 -9.27 9.07 34.47
CA PRO A 90 -9.54 10.02 33.40
C PRO A 90 -10.98 10.51 33.46
N ASN A 91 -11.20 11.72 32.92
CA ASN A 91 -12.53 12.28 32.78
C ASN A 91 -13.39 11.45 31.81
N LEU A 92 -14.36 10.72 32.36
CA LEU A 92 -15.24 9.83 31.59
C LEU A 92 -16.09 10.59 30.55
N ALA A 93 -16.44 11.86 30.81
CA ALA A 93 -17.18 12.67 29.84
C ALA A 93 -16.29 13.02 28.64
N LEU A 94 -15.01 13.34 28.86
CA LEU A 94 -14.05 13.59 27.79
C LEU A 94 -13.80 12.33 26.95
N TRP A 95 -13.62 11.17 27.60
CA TRP A 95 -13.50 9.89 26.92
C TRP A 95 -14.75 9.54 26.12
N GLY A 96 -15.94 9.73 26.69
CA GLY A 96 -17.21 9.52 26.00
C GLY A 96 -17.38 10.43 24.79
N LEU A 97 -17.01 11.71 24.90
CA LEU A 97 -17.01 12.65 23.77
C LEU A 97 -16.03 12.19 22.68
N GLY A 98 -14.78 11.85 23.05
CA GLY A 98 -13.78 11.39 22.10
C GLY A 98 -14.20 10.14 21.34
N ILE A 99 -14.72 9.12 22.05
CA ILE A 99 -15.24 7.90 21.43
C ILE A 99 -16.43 8.20 20.50
N GLY A 100 -17.36 9.03 20.95
CA GLY A 100 -18.53 9.44 20.16
C GLY A 100 -18.14 10.18 18.88
N LEU A 101 -17.27 11.18 18.98
CA LEU A 101 -16.74 11.92 17.83
C LEU A 101 -15.99 11.00 16.87
N TYR A 102 -15.19 10.07 17.40
CA TYR A 102 -14.43 9.12 16.60
C TYR A 102 -15.34 8.24 15.75
N PHE A 103 -16.32 7.56 16.36
CA PHE A 103 -17.23 6.69 15.61
C PHE A 103 -18.17 7.48 14.70
N PHE A 104 -18.65 8.66 15.12
CA PHE A 104 -19.43 9.52 14.24
C PHE A 104 -18.64 9.91 12.98
N PHE A 105 -17.40 10.35 13.16
CA PHE A 105 -16.53 10.75 12.06
C PHE A 105 -16.19 9.56 11.16
N THR A 106 -15.72 8.46 11.73
CA THR A 106 -15.24 7.30 10.95
C THR A 106 -16.37 6.49 10.31
N VAL A 107 -17.39 6.10 11.06
CA VAL A 107 -18.45 5.19 10.58
C VAL A 107 -19.50 5.92 9.76
N PHE A 108 -19.99 7.06 10.27
CA PHE A 108 -21.08 7.78 9.62
C PHE A 108 -20.57 8.78 8.59
N PHE A 109 -19.78 9.77 9.02
CA PHE A 109 -19.37 10.86 8.12
C PHE A 109 -18.49 10.33 6.97
N TRP A 110 -17.48 9.52 7.27
CA TRP A 110 -16.64 8.93 6.24
C TRP A 110 -17.23 7.68 5.63
N GLY A 111 -17.54 6.70 6.49
CA GLY A 111 -17.98 5.40 6.02
C GLY A 111 -19.26 5.43 5.20
N THR A 112 -20.10 6.46 5.36
CA THR A 112 -21.37 6.57 4.64
C THR A 112 -21.47 7.84 3.83
N PHE A 113 -21.46 9.00 4.48
CA PHE A 113 -21.78 10.26 3.81
C PHE A 113 -20.78 10.58 2.69
N TYR A 114 -19.48 10.44 2.95
CA TYR A 114 -18.45 10.69 1.95
C TYR A 114 -18.49 9.70 0.77
N TYR A 115 -18.53 8.38 1.04
CA TYR A 115 -18.57 7.38 -0.04
C TYR A 115 -19.86 7.46 -0.86
N HIS A 116 -20.98 7.81 -0.22
CA HIS A 116 -22.24 8.08 -0.91
C HIS A 116 -22.07 9.24 -1.91
N LEU A 117 -21.48 10.36 -1.47
CA LEU A 117 -21.23 11.50 -2.35
C LEU A 117 -20.21 11.21 -3.46
N ARG A 118 -19.17 10.41 -3.18
CA ARG A 118 -18.05 10.19 -4.11
C ARG A 118 -18.34 9.15 -5.17
N ILE A 119 -18.94 8.02 -4.79
CA ILE A 119 -19.12 6.86 -5.67
C ILE A 119 -20.53 6.25 -5.59
N GLY A 120 -21.47 6.91 -4.91
CA GLY A 120 -22.88 6.50 -4.89
C GLY A 120 -23.18 5.25 -4.06
N THR A 121 -22.41 4.96 -3.01
CA THR A 121 -22.71 3.83 -2.10
C THR A 121 -24.04 4.04 -1.35
N ASP A 122 -24.67 2.98 -0.88
CA ASP A 122 -25.90 3.04 -0.08
C ASP A 122 -25.72 3.88 1.22
N TRP A 123 -26.78 4.53 1.70
CA TRP A 123 -26.81 5.18 3.02
C TRP A 123 -26.68 4.17 4.19
N LEU A 124 -26.88 2.88 3.94
CA LEU A 124 -26.64 1.79 4.89
C LEU A 124 -25.17 1.33 4.91
N ASN A 125 -24.27 1.98 4.17
CA ASN A 125 -22.86 1.58 4.10
C ASN A 125 -22.14 1.61 5.45
N PHE A 126 -22.64 2.37 6.44
CA PHE A 126 -22.09 2.38 7.80
C PHE A 126 -21.98 0.98 8.41
N THR A 127 -22.96 0.10 8.12
CA THR A 127 -22.97 -1.29 8.61
C THR A 127 -21.75 -2.07 8.11
N ARG A 128 -21.35 -1.82 6.86
CA ARG A 128 -20.20 -2.44 6.22
C ARG A 128 -18.90 -1.80 6.70
N PHE A 129 -18.92 -0.49 6.93
CA PHE A 129 -17.77 0.27 7.37
C PHE A 129 -17.29 -0.12 8.77
N TRP A 130 -18.18 -0.65 9.63
CA TRP A 130 -17.77 -1.27 10.90
C TRP A 130 -16.70 -2.35 10.72
N LYS A 131 -16.69 -3.08 9.60
CA LYS A 131 -15.63 -4.06 9.32
C LYS A 131 -14.27 -3.36 9.15
N LEU A 132 -14.22 -2.22 8.46
CA LEU A 132 -13.01 -1.40 8.38
C LEU A 132 -12.57 -0.97 9.78
N VAL A 133 -13.51 -0.51 10.60
CA VAL A 133 -13.24 -0.06 11.96
C VAL A 133 -12.63 -1.13 12.86
N LEU A 134 -13.06 -2.37 12.68
CA LEU A 134 -12.65 -3.48 13.53
C LEU A 134 -11.46 -4.28 12.96
N LYS A 135 -11.29 -4.32 11.64
CA LYS A 135 -10.39 -5.26 10.96
C LYS A 135 -9.46 -4.64 9.93
N ASN A 136 -9.49 -3.33 9.67
CA ASN A 136 -8.63 -2.75 8.65
C ASN A 136 -7.15 -2.98 8.99
N SER A 137 -6.43 -3.70 8.15
CA SER A 137 -5.00 -3.98 8.33
C SER A 137 -4.15 -2.71 8.30
N ASP A 138 -4.64 -1.68 7.62
CA ASP A 138 -3.89 -0.49 7.32
C ASP A 138 -3.88 0.53 8.47
N SER A 139 -2.71 1.14 8.77
CA SER A 139 -2.58 2.19 9.80
C SER A 139 -3.22 3.49 9.32
N THR A 140 -4.52 3.58 9.58
CA THR A 140 -5.41 4.65 9.11
C THR A 140 -6.19 5.22 10.29
N SER A 141 -6.82 6.37 10.08
CA SER A 141 -7.81 6.90 11.03
C SER A 141 -9.01 5.96 11.21
N GLY A 142 -9.28 5.12 10.21
CA GLY A 142 -10.40 4.21 10.20
C GLY A 142 -10.29 3.05 11.19
N ASN A 143 -9.13 2.72 11.75
CA ASN A 143 -9.00 1.54 12.62
C ASN A 143 -9.12 1.87 14.12
N ALA A 144 -10.15 1.33 14.78
CA ALA A 144 -10.40 1.62 16.19
C ALA A 144 -9.36 0.99 17.14
N GLN A 145 -8.87 -0.22 16.83
CA GLN A 145 -7.89 -0.90 17.69
C GLN A 145 -6.58 -0.11 17.79
N GLU A 146 -6.24 0.65 16.76
CA GLU A 146 -5.09 1.54 16.77
C GLU A 146 -5.42 2.91 17.37
N GLN A 147 -6.51 3.54 16.93
CA GLN A 147 -6.77 4.94 17.27
C GLN A 147 -7.31 5.12 18.68
N LEU A 148 -8.21 4.25 19.15
CA LEU A 148 -8.81 4.34 20.50
C LEU A 148 -7.74 4.44 21.60
N PRO A 149 -6.81 3.47 21.76
CA PRO A 149 -5.86 3.54 22.86
C PRO A 149 -4.93 4.76 22.76
N LYS A 150 -4.56 5.17 21.54
CA LYS A 150 -3.73 6.36 21.31
C LYS A 150 -4.42 7.62 21.82
N PHE A 151 -5.63 7.92 21.30
CA PHE A 151 -6.29 9.17 21.67
C PHE A 151 -6.80 9.14 23.11
N LEU A 152 -7.24 7.99 23.65
CA LEU A 152 -7.71 7.90 25.04
C LEU A 152 -6.59 8.23 26.02
N LEU A 153 -5.38 7.70 25.78
CA LEU A 153 -4.21 8.05 26.59
C LEU A 153 -3.86 9.53 26.45
N LEU A 154 -3.83 10.06 25.23
CA LEU A 154 -3.47 11.47 24.99
C LEU A 154 -4.47 12.44 25.63
N LEU A 155 -5.77 12.15 25.53
CA LEU A 155 -6.83 12.93 26.19
C LEU A 155 -6.69 12.87 27.71
N ALA A 156 -6.44 11.68 28.27
CA ALA A 156 -6.27 11.50 29.72
C ALA A 156 -5.06 12.27 30.26
N VAL A 157 -3.92 12.19 29.56
CA VAL A 157 -2.71 12.93 29.94
C VAL A 157 -2.94 14.44 29.82
N TRP A 158 -3.54 14.91 28.72
CA TRP A 158 -3.76 16.35 28.54
C TRP A 158 -4.68 16.91 29.62
N ASP A 159 -5.85 16.30 29.79
CA ASP A 159 -6.87 16.75 30.74
C ASP A 159 -6.36 16.69 32.18
N GLY A 160 -5.72 15.60 32.57
CA GLY A 160 -5.14 15.46 33.91
C GLY A 160 -4.06 16.51 34.21
N MET A 161 -3.22 16.85 33.23
CA MET A 161 -2.23 17.93 33.38
C MET A 161 -2.92 19.29 33.53
N MET A 162 -4.01 19.55 32.80
CA MET A 162 -4.79 20.78 32.94
C MET A 162 -5.41 20.88 34.34
N THR A 163 -6.01 19.81 34.85
CA THR A 163 -6.62 19.77 36.18
C THR A 163 -5.58 20.01 37.27
N ASN A 164 -4.41 19.38 37.19
CA ASN A 164 -3.32 19.59 38.15
C ASN A 164 -2.83 21.05 38.16
N LEU A 165 -2.67 21.65 36.97
CA LEU A 165 -2.29 23.06 36.85
C LEU A 165 -3.36 24.00 37.42
N ALA A 166 -4.64 23.69 37.24
CA ALA A 166 -5.75 24.49 37.74
C ALA A 166 -5.92 24.38 39.26
N THR A 167 -5.65 23.21 39.85
CA THR A 167 -5.76 22.94 41.29
C THR A 167 -4.51 23.34 42.08
N GLY A 168 -3.40 23.64 41.38
CA GLY A 168 -2.13 23.99 42.00
C GLY A 168 -1.41 22.81 42.66
N GLU A 169 -1.83 21.58 42.36
CA GLU A 169 -1.17 20.38 42.84
C GLU A 169 0.21 20.22 42.18
N LEU A 170 1.19 19.74 42.97
CA LEU A 170 2.52 19.42 42.45
C LEU A 170 2.39 18.29 41.43
N LEU A 171 2.60 18.62 40.15
CA LEU A 171 2.66 17.64 39.08
C LEU A 171 3.63 16.51 39.47
N PRO A 172 3.22 15.22 39.40
CA PRO A 172 4.10 14.09 39.62
C PRO A 172 5.00 13.89 38.38
N THR A 173 5.75 14.94 38.03
CA THR A 173 6.56 15.05 36.81
C THR A 173 7.54 13.91 36.69
N THR A 174 8.16 13.50 37.79
CA THR A 174 9.09 12.35 37.80
C THR A 174 8.37 11.06 37.40
N GLN A 175 7.22 10.76 38.01
CA GLN A 175 6.42 9.58 37.68
C GLN A 175 5.91 9.64 36.23
N TYR A 176 5.50 10.82 35.76
CA TYR A 176 5.10 11.06 34.38
C TYR A 176 6.23 10.79 33.38
N PHE A 177 7.44 11.30 33.61
CA PHE A 177 8.56 11.07 32.71
C PHE A 177 9.04 9.60 32.75
N ILE A 178 8.98 8.93 33.91
CA ILE A 178 9.21 7.49 34.00
C ILE A 178 8.18 6.73 33.17
N PHE A 179 6.90 7.07 33.29
CA PHE A 179 5.83 6.49 32.49
C PHE A 179 6.10 6.67 30.98
N CYS A 180 6.36 7.90 30.53
CA CYS A 180 6.70 8.18 29.14
C CYS A 180 7.93 7.38 28.67
N GLY A 181 8.99 7.32 29.48
CA GLY A 181 10.18 6.51 29.20
C GLY A 181 9.85 5.03 29.04
N GLY A 182 8.96 4.49 29.88
CA GLY A 182 8.45 3.13 29.77
C GLY A 182 7.66 2.89 28.47
N VAL A 183 6.80 3.82 28.07
CA VAL A 183 6.06 3.73 26.80
C VAL A 183 7.01 3.78 25.60
N PHE A 184 8.03 4.63 25.63
CA PHE A 184 9.09 4.67 24.60
C PHE A 184 9.88 3.36 24.53
N ALA A 185 10.27 2.81 25.68
CA ALA A 185 10.98 1.54 25.74
C ALA A 185 10.12 0.38 25.19
N LEU A 186 8.84 0.34 25.56
CA LEU A 186 7.89 -0.62 25.01
C LEU A 186 7.81 -0.49 23.48
N ALA A 187 7.58 0.72 22.97
CA ALA A 187 7.49 0.95 21.53
C ALA A 187 8.77 0.50 20.80
N PHE A 188 9.95 0.82 21.34
CA PHE A 188 11.24 0.39 20.80
C PHE A 188 11.36 -1.14 20.77
N ILE A 189 11.05 -1.83 21.88
CA ILE A 189 11.14 -3.29 21.99
C ILE A 189 10.21 -3.96 20.97
N LEU A 190 8.96 -3.49 20.86
CA LEU A 190 7.98 -4.02 19.91
C LEU A 190 8.50 -3.94 18.47
N HIS A 191 9.08 -2.81 18.09
CA HIS A 191 9.54 -2.59 16.71
C HIS A 191 10.86 -3.28 16.38
N HIS A 192 11.73 -3.44 17.38
CA HIS A 192 13.04 -4.05 17.16
C HIS A 192 12.98 -5.58 17.22
N PHE A 193 12.11 -6.14 18.08
CA PHE A 193 12.11 -7.58 18.37
C PHE A 193 10.83 -8.31 17.96
N LEU A 194 9.69 -7.63 17.85
CA LEU A 194 8.38 -8.27 17.58
C LEU A 194 7.79 -7.85 16.22
N PHE A 195 8.58 -7.18 15.40
CA PHE A 195 8.20 -6.79 14.03
C PHE A 195 8.78 -7.78 13.00
N ASP A 196 8.63 -9.06 13.27
CA ASP A 196 9.27 -10.19 12.57
C ASP A 196 8.43 -10.79 11.43
N TRP A 197 7.15 -10.43 11.31
CA TRP A 197 6.28 -10.93 10.24
C TRP A 197 6.58 -10.30 8.86
N LYS A 198 7.30 -9.16 8.83
CA LYS A 198 7.74 -8.52 7.60
C LYS A 198 8.67 -9.46 6.82
N PRO A 199 8.49 -9.63 5.49
CA PRO A 199 9.37 -10.43 4.66
C PRO A 199 10.83 -10.01 4.82
N ASN A 200 11.71 -11.01 4.94
CA ASN A 200 13.14 -10.79 4.95
C ASN A 200 13.56 -10.13 3.63
N GLN A 201 14.44 -9.14 3.75
CA GLN A 201 14.99 -8.46 2.59
C GLN A 201 16.24 -9.19 2.12
N TYR A 202 16.48 -9.23 0.81
CA TYR A 202 17.74 -9.75 0.28
C TYR A 202 18.90 -8.82 0.67
N ASP A 203 19.91 -9.37 1.35
CA ASP A 203 21.03 -8.59 1.90
C ASP A 203 22.08 -8.21 0.87
N SER A 204 22.24 -9.01 -0.18
CA SER A 204 23.18 -8.77 -1.28
C SER A 204 22.50 -8.00 -2.43
N PHE A 205 23.31 -7.26 -3.18
CA PHE A 205 22.88 -6.78 -4.49
C PHE A 205 22.76 -7.97 -5.45
N THR A 206 21.96 -7.80 -6.52
CA THR A 206 21.90 -8.75 -7.62
C THR A 206 23.30 -8.84 -8.23
N THR A 207 23.95 -9.98 -8.04
CA THR A 207 25.28 -10.27 -8.58
C THR A 207 25.17 -11.00 -9.91
N GLY A 208 26.17 -10.81 -10.77
CA GLY A 208 26.21 -11.31 -12.14
C GLY A 208 26.22 -10.16 -13.15
N GLU A 209 26.56 -10.46 -14.41
CA GLU A 209 26.28 -9.57 -15.54
C GLU A 209 24.98 -10.03 -16.22
N PRO A 210 24.20 -9.14 -16.86
CA PRO A 210 23.12 -9.57 -17.75
C PRO A 210 23.74 -10.49 -18.78
N ALA A 211 23.29 -11.74 -18.77
CA ALA A 211 24.11 -12.88 -19.14
C ALA A 211 24.47 -13.00 -20.63
N HIS A 212 24.22 -11.99 -21.47
CA HIS A 212 24.46 -12.09 -22.90
C HIS A 212 24.82 -10.74 -23.51
N GLU A 213 25.78 -10.74 -24.45
CA GLU A 213 25.99 -9.60 -25.36
C GLU A 213 24.73 -9.32 -26.21
N GLU A 214 23.81 -10.29 -26.33
CA GLU A 214 22.56 -10.21 -27.07
C GLU A 214 21.32 -10.55 -26.22
N ALA A 215 20.23 -9.81 -26.40
CA ALA A 215 18.97 -10.02 -25.67
C ALA A 215 18.33 -11.38 -25.99
N GLN A 216 17.87 -12.09 -24.95
CA GLN A 216 17.17 -13.38 -25.09
C GLN A 216 15.74 -13.22 -25.64
N ASN A 217 15.09 -12.09 -25.31
CA ASN A 217 13.81 -11.70 -25.85
C ASN A 217 13.91 -10.39 -26.63
N GLU A 218 13.09 -10.26 -27.67
CA GLU A 218 12.84 -8.96 -28.29
C GLU A 218 12.04 -8.08 -27.34
N LYS A 219 11.01 -8.65 -26.70
CA LYS A 219 10.10 -7.93 -25.82
C LYS A 219 9.80 -8.65 -24.51
N VAL A 220 9.49 -7.86 -23.49
CA VAL A 220 8.90 -8.33 -22.23
C VAL A 220 7.63 -7.54 -21.96
N MET A 221 6.51 -8.24 -21.87
CA MET A 221 5.21 -7.66 -21.54
C MET A 221 4.87 -8.01 -20.10
N VAL A 222 4.44 -7.02 -19.31
CA VAL A 222 4.07 -7.21 -17.91
C VAL A 222 2.65 -6.69 -17.73
N ILE A 223 1.74 -7.55 -17.26
CA ILE A 223 0.40 -7.14 -16.86
C ILE A 223 0.29 -7.31 -15.35
N VAL A 224 0.02 -6.20 -14.67
CA VAL A 224 -0.17 -6.15 -13.22
C VAL A 224 -1.66 -5.96 -12.94
N ILE A 225 -2.30 -6.95 -12.32
CA ILE A 225 -3.69 -6.84 -11.86
C ILE A 225 -3.65 -6.35 -10.42
N ASP A 226 -3.78 -5.04 -10.25
CA ASP A 226 -3.62 -4.34 -8.96
C ASP A 226 -4.56 -4.92 -7.89
N GLY A 227 -4.01 -5.17 -6.71
CA GLY A 227 -4.76 -5.64 -5.55
C GLY A 227 -5.41 -7.01 -5.71
N MET A 228 -5.01 -7.84 -6.68
CA MET A 228 -5.56 -9.18 -6.90
C MET A 228 -5.07 -10.17 -5.84
N ARG A 229 -5.95 -10.49 -4.89
CA ARG A 229 -5.72 -11.48 -3.83
C ARG A 229 -5.59 -12.88 -4.43
N LYS A 230 -4.51 -13.58 -4.06
CA LYS A 230 -4.14 -14.88 -4.62
C LYS A 230 -5.19 -15.96 -4.43
N GLU A 231 -5.75 -16.09 -3.24
CA GLU A 231 -6.73 -17.17 -2.98
C GLU A 231 -8.00 -16.96 -3.81
N ARG A 232 -8.45 -15.70 -3.94
CA ARG A 232 -9.64 -15.35 -4.73
C ARG A 232 -9.41 -15.53 -6.22
N PHE A 233 -8.18 -15.31 -6.71
CA PHE A 233 -7.81 -15.63 -8.08
C PHE A 233 -8.00 -17.13 -8.38
N TYR A 234 -7.56 -18.03 -7.51
CA TYR A 234 -7.75 -19.47 -7.71
C TYR A 234 -9.20 -19.96 -7.57
N GLU A 235 -10.08 -19.15 -6.97
CA GLU A 235 -11.52 -19.44 -6.92
C GLU A 235 -12.27 -18.93 -8.15
N ALA A 236 -11.71 -17.95 -8.86
CA ALA A 236 -12.33 -17.32 -10.02
C ALA A 236 -12.28 -18.23 -11.25
N ASN A 237 -13.26 -18.11 -12.15
CA ASN A 237 -13.24 -18.82 -13.42
C ASN A 237 -12.41 -18.03 -14.46
N THR A 238 -11.10 -18.31 -14.53
CA THR A 238 -10.12 -17.59 -15.36
C THR A 238 -9.48 -18.48 -16.42
N PRO A 239 -10.25 -19.03 -17.39
CA PRO A 239 -9.75 -20.05 -18.30
C PRO A 239 -8.56 -19.61 -19.15
N PHE A 240 -8.45 -18.32 -19.48
CA PHE A 240 -7.31 -17.82 -20.27
C PHE A 240 -6.03 -17.75 -19.42
N LEU A 241 -6.11 -17.17 -18.23
CA LEU A 241 -4.98 -17.10 -17.29
C LEU A 241 -4.56 -18.50 -16.82
N ASP A 242 -5.51 -19.41 -16.60
CA ASP A 242 -5.25 -20.82 -16.28
C ASP A 242 -4.47 -21.49 -17.41
N GLY A 243 -4.91 -21.32 -18.66
CA GLY A 243 -4.21 -21.81 -19.84
C GLY A 243 -2.83 -21.16 -20.07
N LEU A 244 -2.60 -19.93 -19.59
CA LEU A 244 -1.27 -19.32 -19.55
C LEU A 244 -0.38 -19.99 -18.50
N MET A 245 -0.89 -20.23 -17.29
CA MET A 245 -0.15 -20.93 -16.23
C MET A 245 0.26 -22.34 -16.66
N GLU A 246 -0.64 -23.10 -17.30
CA GLU A 246 -0.33 -24.43 -17.84
C GLU A 246 0.77 -24.41 -18.90
N ARG A 247 0.81 -23.35 -19.73
CA ARG A 247 1.82 -23.16 -20.78
C ARG A 247 3.10 -22.47 -20.29
N GLY A 248 3.15 -22.08 -19.02
CA GLY A 248 4.22 -21.29 -18.43
C GLY A 248 4.78 -21.87 -17.15
N THR A 249 5.41 -21.00 -16.36
CA THR A 249 5.91 -21.32 -15.02
C THR A 249 5.25 -20.41 -13.99
N GLU A 250 4.66 -21.00 -12.96
CA GLU A 250 4.00 -20.34 -11.85
C GLU A 250 4.90 -20.28 -10.61
N TYR A 251 4.93 -19.15 -9.90
CA TYR A 251 5.56 -19.02 -8.59
C TYR A 251 4.51 -19.04 -7.50
N LEU A 252 4.48 -20.12 -6.72
CA LEU A 252 3.46 -20.33 -5.68
C LEU A 252 3.72 -19.50 -4.42
N ASN A 253 4.94 -19.05 -4.19
CA ASN A 253 5.30 -18.25 -3.00
C ASN A 253 5.98 -16.95 -3.40
N MET A 254 5.35 -16.19 -4.32
CA MET A 254 5.79 -14.83 -4.68
C MET A 254 5.27 -13.81 -3.66
N GLU A 255 6.19 -13.16 -2.95
CA GLU A 255 5.90 -12.18 -1.91
C GLU A 255 5.96 -10.74 -2.42
N THR A 256 4.98 -9.94 -2.03
CA THR A 256 5.05 -8.48 -2.16
C THR A 256 6.11 -7.87 -1.23
N VAL A 257 6.21 -6.54 -1.21
CA VAL A 257 7.10 -5.76 -0.35
C VAL A 257 6.33 -5.09 0.78
N TYR A 258 7.04 -4.64 1.81
CA TYR A 258 6.46 -3.87 2.90
C TYR A 258 6.90 -2.39 2.86
N PRO A 259 5.96 -1.43 2.98
CA PRO A 259 4.50 -1.62 3.04
C PRO A 259 3.91 -2.02 1.67
N ALA A 260 2.85 -2.84 1.69
CA ALA A 260 2.18 -3.40 0.50
C ALA A 260 1.23 -2.38 -0.14
N ARG A 261 1.78 -1.28 -0.65
CA ARG A 261 1.03 -0.17 -1.26
C ARG A 261 1.46 0.00 -2.72
N THR A 262 0.52 0.23 -3.62
CA THR A 262 0.76 0.33 -5.08
C THR A 262 2.03 1.09 -5.47
N VAL A 263 2.20 2.35 -5.05
CA VAL A 263 3.39 3.16 -5.44
C VAL A 263 4.69 2.53 -4.93
N VAL A 264 4.64 1.96 -3.73
CA VAL A 264 5.77 1.30 -3.08
C VAL A 264 6.10 -0.01 -3.79
N CYS A 265 5.10 -0.85 -4.04
CA CYS A 265 5.25 -2.13 -4.73
C CYS A 265 5.78 -1.96 -6.14
N PHE A 266 5.16 -1.10 -6.96
CA PHE A 266 5.63 -0.80 -8.32
C PHE A 266 7.07 -0.26 -8.30
N SER A 267 7.39 0.64 -7.38
CA SER A 267 8.77 1.13 -7.23
C SER A 267 9.74 0.00 -6.95
N SER A 268 9.40 -0.92 -6.03
CA SER A 268 10.25 -2.06 -5.71
C SER A 268 10.36 -3.08 -6.87
N MET A 269 9.25 -3.39 -7.55
CA MET A 269 9.22 -4.29 -8.71
C MET A 269 10.16 -3.83 -9.82
N PHE A 270 10.15 -2.53 -10.12
CA PHE A 270 10.84 -1.98 -11.31
C PHE A 270 12.16 -1.28 -11.00
N THR A 271 12.59 -1.23 -9.72
CA THR A 271 13.99 -0.93 -9.33
C THR A 271 14.73 -2.18 -8.87
N GLY A 272 14.00 -3.24 -8.53
CA GLY A 272 14.54 -4.46 -7.97
C GLY A 272 15.00 -4.33 -6.51
N THR A 273 14.58 -3.28 -5.81
CA THR A 273 15.09 -2.93 -4.47
C THR A 273 13.99 -2.49 -3.51
N TYR A 274 14.33 -2.21 -2.25
CA TYR A 274 13.34 -1.96 -1.20
C TYR A 274 13.09 -0.46 -0.91
N PRO A 275 11.99 -0.11 -0.21
CA PRO A 275 11.58 1.28 0.08
C PRO A 275 12.62 2.17 0.76
N LYS A 276 13.53 1.56 1.52
CA LYS A 276 14.65 2.26 2.16
C LYS A 276 15.61 2.87 1.13
N GLU A 277 15.80 2.20 0.00
CA GLU A 277 16.76 2.56 -1.04
C GLU A 277 16.12 3.43 -2.13
N HIS A 278 15.03 2.96 -2.76
CA HIS A 278 14.36 3.74 -3.81
C HIS A 278 13.61 4.97 -3.26
N GLY A 279 13.30 5.00 -1.96
CA GLY A 279 12.81 6.18 -1.25
C GLY A 279 11.29 6.38 -1.25
N MET A 280 10.53 5.54 -1.95
CA MET A 280 9.05 5.58 -1.94
C MET A 280 8.55 4.70 -0.78
N LYS A 281 7.90 5.32 0.21
CA LYS A 281 7.46 4.65 1.46
C LYS A 281 5.95 4.72 1.71
N SER A 282 5.23 5.49 0.91
CA SER A 282 3.78 5.69 0.98
C SER A 282 3.28 6.09 -0.41
N ASN A 283 1.97 5.99 -0.61
CA ASN A 283 1.31 6.57 -1.78
C ASN A 283 1.32 8.11 -1.74
N MET A 284 1.50 8.72 -0.56
CA MET A 284 1.78 10.15 -0.45
C MET A 284 3.28 10.41 -0.59
N VAL A 285 3.67 11.00 -1.72
CA VAL A 285 5.05 11.31 -2.06
C VAL A 285 5.33 12.80 -1.83
N TRP A 286 6.18 13.11 -0.84
CA TRP A 286 6.60 14.50 -0.56
C TRP A 286 7.70 15.01 -1.50
N LYS A 287 8.50 14.09 -2.05
CA LYS A 287 9.59 14.38 -2.99
C LYS A 287 9.48 13.43 -4.19
N LEU A 288 9.26 14.00 -5.36
CA LEU A 288 9.10 13.26 -6.61
C LEU A 288 10.40 12.53 -7.02
N GLY A 289 10.22 11.40 -7.69
CA GLY A 289 11.27 10.56 -8.26
C GLY A 289 11.83 9.54 -7.28
N ILE A 290 12.05 8.32 -7.78
CA ILE A 290 12.88 7.31 -7.12
C ILE A 290 14.33 7.80 -6.98
N LYS A 291 15.04 7.31 -5.96
CA LYS A 291 16.43 7.71 -5.64
C LYS A 291 17.52 6.86 -6.30
N VAL A 292 17.13 5.79 -6.98
CA VAL A 292 18.00 4.79 -7.57
C VAL A 292 17.57 4.53 -9.01
N GLU A 293 18.39 3.81 -9.77
CA GLU A 293 18.04 3.41 -11.13
C GLU A 293 16.85 2.45 -11.15
N SER A 294 16.00 2.62 -12.17
CA SER A 294 14.95 1.68 -12.55
C SER A 294 15.36 0.83 -13.74
N ILE A 295 14.55 -0.19 -14.05
CA ILE A 295 14.67 -0.96 -15.28
C ILE A 295 14.62 -0.07 -16.53
N PHE A 296 13.88 1.05 -16.51
CA PHE A 296 13.83 1.98 -17.64
C PHE A 296 15.19 2.65 -17.89
N ASP A 297 15.95 2.95 -16.82
CA ASP A 297 17.30 3.50 -16.92
C ASP A 297 18.26 2.46 -17.51
N SER A 298 18.15 1.21 -17.05
CA SER A 298 18.91 0.08 -17.58
C SER A 298 18.67 -0.14 -19.07
N LEU A 299 17.42 -0.14 -19.52
CA LEU A 299 17.07 -0.35 -20.93
C LEU A 299 17.62 0.76 -21.83
N ARG A 300 17.60 2.01 -21.36
CA ARG A 300 18.17 3.15 -22.11
C ARG A 300 19.66 2.98 -22.39
N LYS A 301 20.43 2.33 -21.49
CA LYS A 301 21.87 2.10 -21.67
C LYS A 301 22.18 1.18 -22.85
N VAL A 302 21.23 0.32 -23.22
CA VAL A 302 21.34 -0.62 -24.35
C VAL A 302 20.42 -0.25 -25.52
N GLY A 303 19.92 1.00 -25.55
CA GLY A 303 19.10 1.51 -26.64
C GLY A 303 17.66 0.95 -26.71
N LYS A 304 17.21 0.22 -25.69
CA LYS A 304 15.84 -0.32 -25.61
C LYS A 304 14.87 0.68 -25.00
N LYS A 305 13.60 0.59 -25.40
CA LYS A 305 12.49 1.43 -24.95
C LYS A 305 11.63 0.71 -23.93
N GLY A 306 11.38 1.34 -22.79
CA GLY A 306 10.42 0.86 -21.80
C GLY A 306 9.30 1.87 -21.56
N LYS A 307 8.08 1.38 -21.36
CA LYS A 307 6.92 2.18 -20.96
C LYS A 307 6.05 1.48 -19.93
N MET A 308 5.39 2.30 -19.12
CA MET A 308 4.37 1.88 -18.16
C MET A 308 3.07 2.62 -18.44
N LEU A 309 1.96 1.90 -18.51
CA LEU A 309 0.61 2.44 -18.48
C LEU A 309 0.00 2.17 -17.11
N GLY A 310 -0.29 3.22 -16.35
CA GLY A 310 -0.83 3.07 -15.00
C GLY A 310 -1.44 4.33 -14.40
N ILE A 311 -1.77 4.27 -13.11
CA ILE A 311 -2.39 5.39 -12.40
C ILE A 311 -1.46 6.60 -12.29
N ALA A 312 -2.05 7.80 -12.19
CA ALA A 312 -1.29 9.05 -12.12
C ALA A 312 -0.25 9.10 -10.98
N HIS A 313 -0.48 8.42 -9.85
CA HIS A 313 0.47 8.35 -8.73
C HIS A 313 1.81 7.68 -9.09
N LEU A 314 1.86 6.85 -10.14
CA LEU A 314 3.11 6.23 -10.59
C LEU A 314 4.02 7.23 -11.32
N VAL A 315 3.47 8.33 -11.85
CA VAL A 315 4.27 9.45 -12.40
C VAL A 315 5.15 10.06 -11.32
N ASP A 316 4.68 10.09 -10.07
CA ASP A 316 5.45 10.63 -8.96
C ASP A 316 6.74 9.83 -8.71
N SER A 317 6.79 8.56 -9.13
CA SER A 317 7.96 7.69 -8.99
C SER A 317 8.83 7.64 -10.25
N PHE A 318 8.22 7.47 -11.42
CA PHE A 318 8.91 7.14 -12.68
C PHE A 318 8.85 8.25 -13.75
N GLY A 319 8.14 9.35 -13.49
CA GLY A 319 8.09 10.51 -14.37
C GLY A 319 7.66 10.18 -15.80
N LYS A 320 8.51 10.52 -16.77
CA LYS A 320 8.21 10.41 -18.22
C LYS A 320 8.04 8.97 -18.71
N ASP A 321 8.46 7.97 -17.93
CA ASP A 321 8.35 6.57 -18.33
C ASP A 321 6.90 6.03 -18.16
N VAL A 322 6.02 6.83 -17.55
CA VAL A 322 4.61 6.51 -17.29
C VAL A 322 3.67 7.29 -18.21
N GLU A 323 2.83 6.57 -18.94
CA GLU A 323 1.59 7.06 -19.55
C GLU A 323 0.46 6.87 -18.54
N THR A 324 -0.39 7.88 -18.37
CA THR A 324 -1.40 7.88 -17.29
C THR A 324 -2.79 7.49 -17.76
N VAL A 325 -3.52 6.81 -16.88
CA VAL A 325 -4.97 6.66 -16.93
C VAL A 325 -5.63 7.34 -15.74
N THR A 326 -6.82 7.92 -15.97
CA THR A 326 -7.61 8.54 -14.90
C THR A 326 -8.29 7.46 -14.07
N ALA A 327 -8.01 7.43 -12.77
CA ALA A 327 -8.69 6.54 -11.82
C ALA A 327 -10.13 6.98 -11.47
N VAL A 328 -10.54 8.19 -11.88
CA VAL A 328 -11.89 8.74 -11.67
C VAL A 328 -12.79 8.37 -12.84
N MET A 329 -13.18 7.09 -12.91
CA MET A 329 -14.12 6.57 -13.91
C MET A 329 -15.01 5.51 -13.25
N HIS A 330 -16.16 5.21 -13.85
CA HIS A 330 -16.98 4.09 -13.39
C HIS A 330 -16.18 2.78 -13.47
N LYS A 331 -16.18 2.01 -12.38
CA LYS A 331 -15.43 0.77 -12.16
C LYS A 331 -15.54 -0.26 -13.30
N ASP A 332 -16.70 -0.28 -13.98
CA ASP A 332 -17.00 -1.22 -15.07
C ASP A 332 -16.35 -0.83 -16.41
N LYS A 333 -15.68 0.33 -16.49
CA LYS A 333 -15.04 0.82 -17.73
C LYS A 333 -13.53 1.02 -17.61
N ALA A 334 -12.98 0.96 -16.40
CA ALA A 334 -11.58 1.28 -16.13
C ALA A 334 -10.62 0.38 -16.93
N ASP A 335 -10.68 -0.93 -16.70
CA ASP A 335 -9.75 -1.90 -17.31
C ASP A 335 -9.93 -1.99 -18.83
N ARG A 336 -11.18 -1.92 -19.32
CA ARG A 336 -11.47 -1.82 -20.77
C ARG A 336 -10.77 -0.63 -21.42
N ASN A 337 -10.83 0.54 -20.79
CA ASN A 337 -10.14 1.73 -21.32
C ASN A 337 -8.62 1.60 -21.24
N ILE A 338 -8.10 0.94 -20.20
CA ILE A 338 -6.69 0.64 -20.05
C ILE A 338 -6.22 -0.26 -21.19
N ILE A 339 -6.92 -1.36 -21.49
CA ILE A 339 -6.58 -2.24 -22.62
C ILE A 339 -6.61 -1.48 -23.95
N ASN A 340 -7.66 -0.68 -24.21
CA ASN A 340 -7.73 0.11 -25.45
C ASN A 340 -6.57 1.11 -25.56
N LYS A 341 -6.17 1.74 -24.45
CA LYS A 341 -5.04 2.65 -24.41
C LYS A 341 -3.70 1.90 -24.54
N ALA A 342 -3.60 0.69 -24.01
CA ALA A 342 -2.44 -0.18 -24.15
C ALA A 342 -2.21 -0.58 -25.62
N LYS A 343 -3.29 -0.97 -26.34
CA LYS A 343 -3.24 -1.23 -27.80
C LYS A 343 -2.68 -0.01 -28.54
N LYS A 344 -3.25 1.17 -28.28
CA LYS A 344 -2.79 2.43 -28.89
C LYS A 344 -1.32 2.76 -28.59
N ILE A 345 -0.87 2.59 -27.34
CA ILE A 345 0.55 2.84 -26.99
C ILE A 345 1.48 1.85 -27.70
N MET A 346 1.09 0.58 -27.80
CA MET A 346 1.86 -0.43 -28.51
C MET A 346 1.97 -0.08 -30.00
N GLU A 347 0.89 0.36 -30.65
CA GLU A 347 0.90 0.82 -32.05
C GLU A 347 1.78 2.06 -32.26
N GLU A 348 1.69 3.05 -31.37
CA GLU A 348 2.37 4.34 -31.54
C GLU A 348 3.83 4.34 -31.10
N GLN A 349 4.17 3.58 -30.05
CA GLN A 349 5.48 3.64 -29.38
C GLN A 349 6.30 2.35 -29.50
N ASP A 350 5.62 1.21 -29.70
CA ASP A 350 6.21 -0.14 -29.84
C ASP A 350 7.35 -0.46 -28.84
N PRO A 351 7.12 -0.32 -27.53
CA PRO A 351 8.18 -0.50 -26.53
C PRO A 351 8.69 -1.94 -26.45
N ASP A 352 9.95 -2.11 -26.05
CA ASP A 352 10.58 -3.41 -25.77
C ASP A 352 10.12 -3.97 -24.41
N LEU A 353 9.98 -3.10 -23.41
CA LEU A 353 9.31 -3.40 -22.14
C LEU A 353 8.00 -2.63 -22.07
N PHE A 354 6.88 -3.33 -21.95
CA PHE A 354 5.59 -2.67 -21.68
C PHE A 354 4.94 -3.21 -20.41
N ILE A 355 4.67 -2.30 -19.47
CA ILE A 355 3.99 -2.61 -18.22
C ILE A 355 2.58 -2.02 -18.29
N VAL A 356 1.56 -2.83 -18.05
CA VAL A 356 0.15 -2.41 -18.05
C VAL A 356 -0.47 -2.75 -16.70
N GLN A 357 -0.94 -1.73 -15.99
CA GLN A 357 -1.64 -1.87 -14.72
C GLN A 357 -3.15 -1.89 -14.95
N LEU A 358 -3.83 -2.99 -14.62
CA LEU A 358 -5.29 -3.05 -14.47
C LEU A 358 -5.65 -2.70 -13.02
N ILE A 359 -6.68 -1.88 -12.83
CA ILE A 359 -6.99 -1.26 -11.52
C ILE A 359 -8.35 -1.67 -10.97
N GLY A 360 -9.18 -2.33 -11.77
CA GLY A 360 -10.55 -2.61 -11.41
C GLY A 360 -10.69 -3.52 -10.20
N THR A 361 -9.85 -4.55 -10.08
CA THR A 361 -9.86 -5.50 -8.96
C THR A 361 -9.61 -4.79 -7.62
N ASP A 362 -8.54 -4.00 -7.52
CA ASP A 362 -8.26 -3.20 -6.32
C ASP A 362 -9.40 -2.23 -5.97
N GLN A 363 -9.96 -1.53 -6.97
CA GLN A 363 -11.08 -0.60 -6.77
C GLN A 363 -12.34 -1.28 -6.20
N ILE A 364 -12.68 -2.48 -6.69
CA ILE A 364 -13.79 -3.26 -6.14
C ILE A 364 -13.46 -3.71 -4.72
N GLY A 365 -12.23 -4.15 -4.48
CA GLY A 365 -11.72 -4.44 -3.16
C GLY A 365 -11.86 -3.31 -2.15
N HIS A 366 -11.53 -2.08 -2.55
CA HIS A 366 -11.69 -0.88 -1.72
C HIS A 366 -13.13 -0.45 -1.48
N SER A 367 -14.07 -0.84 -2.33
CA SER A 367 -15.46 -0.37 -2.25
C SER A 367 -16.44 -1.43 -1.72
N ARG A 368 -16.15 -2.70 -1.96
CA ARG A 368 -16.97 -3.86 -1.57
C ARG A 368 -16.21 -4.83 -0.67
N GLY A 369 -14.94 -5.06 -0.97
CA GLY A 369 -14.09 -6.03 -0.29
C GLY A 369 -14.01 -7.38 -0.99
N VAL A 370 -13.02 -8.17 -0.60
CA VAL A 370 -12.59 -9.39 -1.31
C VAL A 370 -13.53 -10.59 -1.21
N LEU A 371 -14.47 -10.60 -0.26
CA LEU A 371 -15.35 -11.74 0.03
C LEU A 371 -16.66 -11.73 -0.77
N TYR A 372 -16.84 -10.75 -1.66
CA TYR A 372 -18.06 -10.59 -2.43
C TYR A 372 -17.85 -11.04 -3.88
N ASP A 373 -18.92 -11.55 -4.50
CA ASP A 373 -18.88 -12.07 -5.87
C ASP A 373 -18.40 -11.01 -6.86
N GLU A 374 -18.73 -9.72 -6.65
CA GLU A 374 -18.25 -8.64 -7.53
C GLU A 374 -16.71 -8.55 -7.61
N TYR A 375 -15.99 -9.01 -6.57
CA TYR A 375 -14.54 -9.06 -6.59
C TYR A 375 -14.02 -10.20 -7.48
N ILE A 376 -14.64 -11.39 -7.41
CA ILE A 376 -14.35 -12.52 -8.31
C ILE A 376 -14.72 -12.15 -9.75
N GLU A 377 -15.92 -11.62 -9.98
CA GLU A 377 -16.37 -11.18 -11.30
C GLU A 377 -15.38 -10.21 -11.95
N LYS A 378 -14.72 -9.38 -11.14
CA LYS A 378 -13.71 -8.44 -11.63
C LYS A 378 -12.40 -9.11 -12.03
N ILE A 379 -11.99 -10.16 -11.32
CA ILE A 379 -10.87 -11.02 -11.73
C ILE A 379 -11.21 -11.73 -13.05
N GLU A 380 -12.42 -12.26 -13.20
CA GLU A 380 -12.89 -12.90 -14.44
C GLU A 380 -13.01 -11.89 -15.61
N GLU A 381 -13.34 -10.63 -15.32
CA GLU A 381 -13.29 -9.56 -16.32
C GLU A 381 -11.85 -9.28 -16.78
N ALA A 382 -10.90 -9.23 -15.85
CA ALA A 382 -9.48 -9.07 -16.17
C ALA A 382 -8.99 -10.21 -17.06
N ASP A 383 -9.36 -11.47 -16.78
CA ASP A 383 -9.04 -12.63 -17.63
C ASP A 383 -9.48 -12.43 -19.08
N ARG A 384 -10.76 -12.09 -19.32
CA ARG A 384 -11.30 -11.84 -20.67
C ARG A 384 -10.61 -10.66 -21.38
N LEU A 385 -10.32 -9.60 -20.63
CA LEU A 385 -9.65 -8.41 -21.16
C LEU A 385 -8.20 -8.68 -21.55
N ILE A 386 -7.50 -9.47 -20.74
CA ILE A 386 -6.13 -9.89 -21.00
C ILE A 386 -6.09 -10.84 -22.20
N GLN A 387 -7.05 -11.77 -22.31
CA GLN A 387 -7.19 -12.63 -23.49
C GLN A 387 -7.27 -11.79 -24.77
N GLU A 388 -8.21 -10.84 -24.83
CA GLU A 388 -8.40 -9.98 -26.00
C GLU A 388 -7.14 -9.15 -26.33
N TYR A 389 -6.39 -8.73 -25.32
CA TYR A 389 -5.16 -7.98 -25.53
C TYR A 389 -4.02 -8.85 -26.06
N VAL A 390 -3.84 -10.05 -25.49
CA VAL A 390 -2.80 -10.99 -25.89
C VAL A 390 -3.07 -11.54 -27.29
N GLU A 391 -4.31 -11.94 -27.61
CA GLU A 391 -4.69 -12.38 -28.96
C GLU A 391 -4.47 -11.28 -30.01
N TRP A 392 -4.74 -10.02 -29.65
CA TRP A 392 -4.41 -8.89 -30.51
C TRP A 392 -2.89 -8.74 -30.71
N LEU A 393 -2.09 -8.82 -29.64
CA LEU A 393 -0.62 -8.80 -29.76
C LEU A 393 -0.08 -9.95 -30.62
N GLU A 394 -0.66 -11.15 -30.51
CA GLU A 394 -0.34 -12.30 -31.37
C GLU A 394 -0.66 -11.99 -32.83
N SER A 395 -1.82 -11.40 -33.13
CA SER A 395 -2.22 -11.04 -34.50
C SER A 395 -1.34 -9.97 -35.13
N GLU A 396 -0.72 -9.11 -34.30
CA GLU A 396 0.24 -8.08 -34.71
C GLU A 396 1.70 -8.61 -34.76
N GLY A 397 1.91 -9.93 -34.54
CA GLY A 397 3.24 -10.56 -34.54
C GLY A 397 4.11 -10.16 -33.35
N LYS A 398 3.55 -9.52 -32.32
CA LYS A 398 4.28 -8.98 -31.16
C LYS A 398 4.59 -10.02 -30.08
N MET A 399 4.15 -11.26 -30.25
CA MET A 399 4.29 -12.32 -29.23
C MET A 399 5.30 -13.42 -29.60
N GLU A 400 5.85 -13.43 -30.81
CA GLU A 400 6.72 -14.53 -31.29
C GLU A 400 7.98 -14.71 -30.44
N ASN A 401 8.68 -13.60 -30.12
CA ASN A 401 9.83 -13.60 -29.20
C ASN A 401 9.59 -12.71 -27.98
N THR A 402 8.48 -12.98 -27.28
CA THR A 402 8.05 -12.20 -26.12
C THR A 402 7.90 -13.07 -24.89
N THR A 403 8.40 -12.60 -23.76
CA THR A 403 8.03 -13.13 -22.45
C THR A 403 6.91 -12.28 -21.85
N LEU A 404 5.78 -12.92 -21.54
CA LEU A 404 4.66 -12.33 -20.81
C LEU A 404 4.76 -12.68 -19.32
N MET A 405 4.74 -11.66 -18.47
CA MET A 405 4.64 -11.79 -17.01
C MET A 405 3.27 -11.31 -16.56
N ILE A 406 2.54 -12.14 -15.82
CA ILE A 406 1.28 -11.76 -15.16
C ILE A 406 1.51 -11.79 -13.66
N CYS A 407 1.10 -10.73 -12.97
CA CYS A 407 1.22 -10.67 -11.51
C CYS A 407 0.21 -9.73 -10.85
N ALA A 408 0.18 -9.74 -9.52
CA ALA A 408 -0.34 -8.63 -8.71
C ALA A 408 0.81 -7.95 -7.96
N ASP A 409 0.66 -6.67 -7.64
CA ASP A 409 1.62 -5.91 -6.85
C ASP A 409 1.45 -6.16 -5.34
N HIS A 410 0.22 -6.32 -4.89
CA HIS A 410 -0.17 -6.83 -3.58
C HIS A 410 -1.52 -7.56 -3.68
N GLY A 411 -1.86 -8.34 -2.66
CA GLY A 411 -3.22 -8.81 -2.49
C GLY A 411 -4.07 -7.83 -1.69
N GLN A 412 -5.13 -8.32 -1.04
CA GLN A 412 -6.00 -7.53 -0.19
C GLN A 412 -6.43 -8.32 1.05
N ALA A 413 -6.52 -7.60 2.16
CA ALA A 413 -6.97 -8.12 3.43
C ALA A 413 -8.47 -8.44 3.44
N ASP A 414 -8.90 -9.07 4.53
CA ASP A 414 -10.31 -9.35 4.76
C ASP A 414 -11.15 -8.08 4.96
N GLY A 415 -12.06 -7.82 4.01
CA GLY A 415 -13.01 -6.71 4.12
C GLY A 415 -12.74 -5.61 3.10
N ILE A 416 -13.15 -4.39 3.43
CA ILE A 416 -13.15 -3.27 2.51
C ILE A 416 -11.78 -2.60 2.56
N GLY A 417 -11.03 -2.62 1.46
CA GLY A 417 -9.88 -1.75 1.24
C GLY A 417 -8.70 -1.87 2.19
N GLY A 418 -8.53 -3.01 2.85
CA GLY A 418 -7.35 -3.26 3.68
C GLY A 418 -6.20 -3.76 2.81
N HIS A 419 -5.16 -2.95 2.65
CA HIS A 419 -3.85 -3.43 2.23
C HIS A 419 -2.77 -2.42 2.68
N GLY A 420 -1.52 -2.87 2.82
CA GLY A 420 -0.38 -2.03 3.17
C GLY A 420 0.47 -2.58 4.30
N HIS A 421 -0.05 -3.51 5.10
CA HIS A 421 0.61 -4.01 6.32
C HIS A 421 0.77 -5.52 6.37
N LEU A 422 0.51 -6.21 5.25
CA LEU A 422 0.71 -7.65 5.07
C LEU A 422 -0.20 -8.50 5.95
N ASP A 423 -1.48 -8.13 6.05
CA ASP A 423 -2.50 -9.02 6.59
C ASP A 423 -2.67 -10.27 5.73
N GLU A 424 -3.45 -11.22 6.23
CA GLU A 424 -3.81 -12.43 5.53
C GLU A 424 -4.44 -12.11 4.16
N GLY A 425 -3.85 -12.67 3.10
CA GLY A 425 -4.26 -12.41 1.71
C GLY A 425 -3.57 -11.24 1.02
N GLU A 426 -2.80 -10.39 1.71
CA GLU A 426 -2.04 -9.30 1.08
C GLU A 426 -0.65 -9.73 0.56
N ARG A 427 -0.02 -10.65 1.30
CA ARG A 427 1.42 -10.93 1.21
C ARG A 427 1.82 -11.70 -0.04
N PHE A 428 1.14 -12.80 -0.31
CA PHE A 428 1.45 -13.66 -1.44
C PHE A 428 0.57 -13.27 -2.61
N VAL A 429 1.20 -13.03 -3.75
CA VAL A 429 0.53 -12.54 -4.96
C VAL A 429 0.59 -13.60 -6.06
N PRO A 430 -0.41 -13.66 -6.95
CA PRO A 430 -0.28 -14.42 -8.19
C PRO A 430 0.91 -13.92 -8.99
N PHE A 431 1.73 -14.84 -9.50
CA PHE A 431 2.84 -14.52 -10.40
C PHE A 431 3.15 -15.72 -11.30
N PHE A 432 3.16 -15.50 -12.61
CA PHE A 432 3.60 -16.50 -13.57
C PHE A 432 4.18 -15.86 -14.83
N MET A 433 5.02 -16.62 -15.53
CA MET A 433 5.67 -16.21 -16.77
C MET A 433 5.36 -17.20 -17.89
N VAL A 434 5.19 -16.69 -19.11
CA VAL A 434 4.96 -17.48 -20.33
C VAL A 434 5.79 -16.92 -21.46
N GLY A 435 6.43 -17.77 -22.25
CA GLY A 435 7.23 -17.33 -23.39
C GLY A 435 8.08 -18.46 -23.97
N PRO A 436 8.78 -18.21 -25.09
CA PRO A 436 9.59 -19.24 -25.76
C PRO A 436 10.72 -19.79 -24.87
N GLY A 437 11.27 -18.96 -23.99
CA GLY A 437 12.34 -19.32 -23.05
C GLY A 437 11.88 -19.85 -21.69
N ILE A 438 10.58 -19.85 -21.42
CA ILE A 438 10.02 -20.20 -20.12
C ILE A 438 9.63 -21.70 -20.11
N LYS A 439 9.91 -22.40 -19.00
CA LYS A 439 9.47 -23.79 -18.82
C LYS A 439 7.94 -23.86 -18.78
N LYS A 440 7.36 -24.97 -19.24
CA LYS A 440 5.91 -25.16 -19.34
C LYS A 440 5.42 -26.10 -18.24
N GLY A 441 4.30 -25.76 -17.61
CA GLY A 441 3.65 -26.57 -16.58
C GLY A 441 4.41 -26.64 -15.24
N GLU A 442 5.42 -25.80 -15.06
CA GLU A 442 6.27 -25.81 -13.86
C GLU A 442 5.65 -24.97 -12.74
N LYS A 443 5.78 -25.45 -11.50
CA LYS A 443 5.32 -24.76 -10.29
C LYS A 443 6.47 -24.61 -9.30
N ILE A 444 6.95 -23.39 -9.13
CA ILE A 444 8.06 -23.07 -8.25
C ILE A 444 7.54 -22.82 -6.84
N GLN A 445 7.97 -23.67 -5.90
CA GLN A 445 7.64 -23.55 -4.48
C GLN A 445 8.59 -22.62 -3.72
N GLU A 446 9.77 -22.35 -4.28
CA GLU A 446 10.76 -21.51 -3.61
C GLU A 446 10.20 -20.10 -3.38
N LYS A 447 10.48 -19.55 -2.19
CA LYS A 447 10.05 -18.19 -1.85
C LYS A 447 10.85 -17.20 -2.67
N ARG A 448 10.13 -16.36 -3.40
CA ARG A 448 10.67 -15.23 -4.16
C ARG A 448 9.90 -13.99 -3.81
N SER A 449 10.46 -12.83 -4.16
CA SER A 449 9.80 -11.54 -3.93
C SER A 449 9.75 -10.76 -5.23
N LEU A 450 8.73 -9.90 -5.37
CA LEU A 450 8.51 -9.03 -6.51
C LEU A 450 9.72 -8.14 -6.87
N VAL A 451 10.66 -7.90 -5.95
CA VAL A 451 11.95 -7.25 -6.26
C VAL A 451 12.81 -8.03 -7.27
N SER A 452 12.47 -9.28 -7.55
CA SER A 452 13.13 -10.12 -8.56
C SER A 452 12.71 -9.76 -9.98
N MET A 453 11.68 -8.93 -10.16
CA MET A 453 11.15 -8.58 -11.49
C MET A 453 12.13 -7.74 -12.30
N ALA A 454 12.59 -6.59 -11.81
CA ALA A 454 13.54 -5.74 -12.55
C ALA A 454 14.80 -6.48 -13.01
N PRO A 455 15.52 -7.25 -12.17
CA PRO A 455 16.70 -7.99 -12.63
C PRO A 455 16.35 -9.11 -13.62
N THR A 456 15.18 -9.76 -13.48
CA THR A 456 14.72 -10.76 -14.46
C THR A 456 14.38 -10.12 -15.81
N ILE A 457 13.69 -8.97 -15.82
CA ILE A 457 13.39 -8.23 -17.05
C ILE A 457 14.68 -7.77 -17.73
N ALA A 458 15.64 -7.25 -16.95
CA ALA A 458 16.95 -6.85 -17.43
C ALA A 458 17.70 -8.03 -18.08
N TYR A 459 17.69 -9.20 -17.43
CA TYR A 459 18.26 -10.43 -17.96
C TYR A 459 17.66 -10.81 -19.32
N LEU A 460 16.32 -10.85 -19.42
CA LEU A 460 15.62 -11.24 -20.64
C LEU A 460 15.87 -10.27 -21.80
N LEU A 461 16.02 -8.97 -21.51
CA LEU A 461 16.23 -7.92 -22.50
C LEU A 461 17.71 -7.58 -22.73
N GLY A 462 18.66 -8.32 -22.13
CA GLY A 462 20.10 -8.08 -22.30
C GLY A 462 20.55 -6.69 -21.81
N ALA A 463 19.93 -6.17 -20.75
CA ALA A 463 20.23 -4.86 -20.19
C ALA A 463 20.95 -4.98 -18.84
N PRO A 464 21.85 -4.06 -18.45
CA PRO A 464 22.49 -4.04 -17.13
C PRO A 464 21.45 -4.06 -16.00
N TYR A 465 21.71 -4.81 -14.93
CA TYR A 465 20.84 -4.75 -13.75
C TYR A 465 20.79 -3.32 -13.19
N PRO A 466 19.64 -2.85 -12.69
CA PRO A 466 19.58 -1.58 -11.99
C PRO A 466 20.59 -1.57 -10.85
N SER A 467 21.36 -0.48 -10.70
CA SER A 467 22.52 -0.42 -9.78
C SER A 467 22.28 -0.85 -8.33
N HIS A 468 21.06 -0.74 -7.82
CA HIS A 468 20.70 -1.09 -6.45
C HIS A 468 19.75 -2.30 -6.36
N SER A 469 19.56 -3.03 -7.46
CA SER A 469 18.75 -4.24 -7.49
C SER A 469 19.30 -5.27 -6.50
N ARG A 470 18.41 -5.97 -5.82
CA ARG A 470 18.69 -7.00 -4.80
C ARG A 470 17.99 -8.31 -5.07
N GLY A 471 16.89 -8.29 -5.84
CA GLY A 471 16.19 -9.51 -6.20
C GLY A 471 17.08 -10.45 -7.03
N PRO A 472 17.08 -11.76 -6.77
CA PRO A 472 17.72 -12.71 -7.68
C PRO A 472 17.00 -12.71 -9.02
N VAL A 473 17.69 -13.13 -10.09
CA VAL A 473 17.02 -13.44 -11.35
C VAL A 473 16.20 -14.73 -11.16
N LEU A 474 14.98 -14.74 -11.70
CA LEU A 474 14.05 -15.88 -11.64
C LEU A 474 14.44 -17.01 -12.61
N ASN A 475 15.68 -17.50 -12.48
CA ASN A 475 16.29 -18.50 -13.35
C ASN A 475 15.52 -19.83 -13.36
N GLU A 476 14.86 -20.19 -12.26
CA GLU A 476 14.15 -21.46 -12.08
C GLU A 476 13.08 -21.69 -13.15
N ALA A 477 12.47 -20.60 -13.63
CA ALA A 477 11.47 -20.61 -14.68
C ALA A 477 12.05 -20.65 -16.10
N LEU A 478 13.35 -20.38 -16.28
CA LEU A 478 13.99 -20.38 -17.59
C LEU A 478 14.38 -21.80 -18.02
N LYS A 479 14.24 -22.12 -19.31
CA LYS A 479 14.78 -23.37 -19.88
C LYS A 479 16.31 -23.40 -19.73
N GLU A 480 16.89 -24.60 -19.64
CA GLU A 480 18.35 -24.74 -19.47
C GLU A 480 19.15 -24.10 -20.62
N SER A 481 18.62 -24.09 -21.85
CA SER A 481 19.25 -23.38 -22.98
C SER A 481 19.25 -21.86 -22.85
N TRP A 482 18.46 -21.31 -21.93
CA TRP A 482 18.35 -19.88 -21.61
C TRP A 482 18.99 -19.54 -20.27
N LYS A 483 19.42 -20.56 -19.52
CA LYS A 483 20.27 -20.41 -18.34
C LYS A 483 21.72 -20.52 -18.79
N GLN A 484 22.61 -19.80 -18.13
CA GLN A 484 24.03 -20.14 -18.23
C GLN A 484 24.37 -21.27 -17.24
N HIS A 485 25.35 -22.09 -17.62
CA HIS A 485 26.08 -22.91 -16.66
C HIS A 485 26.86 -21.96 -15.74
N GLU A 486 26.52 -21.98 -14.44
CA GLU A 486 27.21 -21.21 -13.38
C GLU A 486 28.72 -21.43 -13.35
#